data_AF-A0A353HYF8-F1
#
_entry.id   AF-A0A353HYF8-F1
#
_cell.length_a   1.000
_cell.length_b   1.000
_cell.length_c   1.000
_cell.angle_alpha   90.00
_cell.angle_beta   90.00
_cell.angle_gamma   90.00
#
_symmetry.space_group_name_H-M   'P 1'
#
loop_
_entity.id
_entity.type
_entity.pdbx_description
1 polymer ?
#
loop_
_entity_poly.entity_id
_entity_poly.type
_entity_poly.pdbx_seq_one_letter_code
_entity_poly.pdbx_strand_id
1 'polypeptide(L)' 'MSRLDLSSIPVLTGTGYPEPFAEIVNGRSRQSLGEAGGLSQFGVNLVELKPGAASSQRHWHTHEDEFVMVVSGELTLITG' A
#
# COMPACT_ATOMS: atom_id res chain seq x y z
N MET A 1 22.49 -7.30 -4.18
CA MET A 1 21.44 -6.27 -4.12
C MET A 1 21.92 -5.18 -3.18
N SER A 2 21.97 -3.92 -3.64
CA SER A 2 22.28 -2.78 -2.78
C SER A 2 21.08 -2.44 -1.90
N ARG A 3 21.34 -1.92 -0.70
CA ARG A 3 20.33 -1.36 0.18
C ARG A 3 19.57 -0.25 -0.54
N LEU A 4 18.23 -0.24 -0.44
CA LEU A 4 17.40 0.83 -0.98
C LEU A 4 17.58 2.12 -0.15
N ASP A 5 17.63 3.25 -0.86
CA ASP A 5 17.45 4.58 -0.27
C ASP A 5 15.97 4.96 -0.37
N LEU A 6 15.27 4.96 0.77
CA LEU A 6 13.84 5.28 0.80
C LEU A 6 13.55 6.73 0.42
N SER A 7 14.51 7.64 0.60
CA SER A 7 14.32 9.05 0.30
C SER A 7 14.31 9.34 -1.21
N SER A 8 14.91 8.46 -2.01
CA SER A 8 14.92 8.57 -3.47
C SER A 8 13.71 7.94 -4.16
N ILE A 9 12.87 7.18 -3.43
CA ILE A 9 11.69 6.50 -4.00
C ILE A 9 10.49 7.44 -3.92
N PRO A 10 9.79 7.75 -5.04
CA PRO A 10 8.65 8.65 -5.01
C PRO A 10 7.51 8.15 -4.10
N VAL A 11 6.94 9.07 -3.33
CA VAL A 11 5.67 8.85 -2.62
C VAL A 11 4.53 9.12 -3.58
N LEU A 12 3.73 8.08 -3.86
CA LEU A 12 2.58 8.14 -4.75
C LEU A 12 1.30 8.26 -3.93
N THR A 13 0.42 9.16 -4.35
CA THR A 13 -0.92 9.35 -3.78
C THR A 13 -1.99 9.09 -4.85
N GLY A 14 -3.25 8.96 -4.41
CA GLY A 14 -4.39 8.71 -5.30
C GLY A 14 -4.79 7.24 -5.38
N THR A 15 -5.80 6.98 -6.19
CA THR A 15 -6.40 5.64 -6.37
C THR A 15 -7.03 5.50 -7.74
N GLY A 16 -7.17 4.26 -8.21
CA GLY A 16 -7.94 3.93 -9.42
C GLY A 16 -9.42 3.67 -9.15
N TYR A 17 -9.87 3.70 -7.89
CA TYR A 17 -11.30 3.57 -7.57
C TYR A 17 -12.09 4.77 -8.12
N PRO A 18 -13.26 4.55 -8.74
CA PRO A 18 -14.15 5.65 -9.11
C PRO A 18 -14.86 6.20 -7.86
N GLU A 19 -15.40 7.40 -7.96
CA GLU A 19 -16.32 7.93 -6.94
C GLU A 19 -17.59 7.06 -6.83
N PRO A 20 -18.15 6.85 -5.61
CA PRO A 20 -17.69 7.36 -4.31
C PRO A 20 -16.62 6.47 -3.63
N PHE A 21 -16.17 5.41 -4.29
CA PHE A 21 -15.29 4.40 -3.69
C PHE A 21 -13.84 4.88 -3.48
N ALA A 22 -13.47 6.03 -4.05
CA ALA A 22 -12.18 6.67 -3.80
C ALA A 22 -12.08 7.28 -2.39
N GLU A 23 -13.22 7.66 -1.80
CA GLU A 23 -13.26 8.42 -0.55
C GLU A 23 -12.59 7.69 0.62
N ILE A 24 -12.84 6.39 0.77
CA ILE A 24 -12.34 5.62 1.93
C ILE A 24 -10.81 5.51 1.98
N VAL A 25 -10.15 5.58 0.82
CA VAL A 25 -8.68 5.51 0.72
C VAL A 25 -8.03 6.89 0.65
N ASN A 26 -8.81 7.97 0.78
CA ASN A 26 -8.28 9.32 0.83
C ASN A 26 -7.36 9.48 2.04
N GLY A 27 -6.12 9.91 1.82
CA GLY A 27 -5.08 9.95 2.85
C GLY A 27 -4.15 8.72 2.87
N ARG A 28 -4.33 7.76 1.96
CA ARG A 28 -3.34 6.70 1.68
C ARG A 28 -2.25 7.21 0.73
N SER A 29 -0.99 6.90 1.04
CA SER A 29 0.15 7.04 0.14
C SER A 29 0.95 5.74 0.05
N ARG A 30 1.79 5.58 -0.98
CA ARG A 30 2.69 4.42 -1.11
C ARG A 30 4.04 4.75 -1.73
N GLN A 31 5.05 3.96 -1.42
CA GLN A 31 6.33 3.87 -2.14
C GLN A 31 6.51 2.44 -2.67
N SER A 32 6.75 2.29 -3.98
CA SER A 32 6.93 0.99 -4.64
C SER A 32 8.36 0.45 -4.46
N LEU A 33 8.65 -0.16 -3.30
CA LEU A 33 9.98 -0.67 -2.96
C LEU A 33 10.43 -1.83 -3.86
N GLY A 34 9.50 -2.70 -4.26
CA GLY A 34 9.81 -3.83 -5.15
C GLY A 34 10.34 -3.37 -6.50
N GLU A 35 9.65 -2.40 -7.11
CA GLU A 35 10.07 -1.75 -8.36
C GLU A 35 11.44 -1.07 -8.22
N ALA A 36 11.64 -0.30 -7.15
CA ALA A 36 12.92 0.36 -6.87
C ALA A 36 14.07 -0.65 -6.67
N GLY A 37 13.76 -1.86 -6.20
CA GLY A 37 14.68 -2.98 -6.05
C GLY A 37 14.83 -3.89 -7.28
N GLY A 38 14.08 -3.62 -8.36
CA GLY A 38 14.08 -4.44 -9.57
C GLY A 38 13.42 -5.81 -9.42
N LEU A 39 12.52 -5.97 -8.44
CA LEU A 39 11.74 -7.20 -8.27
C LEU A 39 10.63 -7.27 -9.32
N SER A 40 10.40 -8.45 -9.88
CA SER A 40 9.36 -8.68 -10.91
C SER A 40 8.37 -9.80 -10.57
N GLN A 41 8.64 -10.60 -9.54
CA GLN A 41 7.78 -11.73 -9.16
C GLN A 41 6.69 -11.36 -8.16
N PHE A 42 6.92 -10.33 -7.35
CA PHE A 42 5.94 -9.82 -6.38
C PHE A 42 6.19 -8.33 -6.12
N GLY A 43 5.13 -7.62 -5.73
CA GLY A 43 5.21 -6.23 -5.30
C GLY A 43 5.59 -6.10 -3.83
N VAL A 44 6.37 -5.08 -3.51
CA VAL A 44 6.59 -4.64 -2.12
C VAL A 44 6.29 -3.15 -2.07
N ASN A 45 5.31 -2.76 -1.25
CA ASN A 45 4.93 -1.37 -1.06
C ASN A 45 5.09 -0.98 0.41
N LEU A 46 5.72 0.18 0.66
CA LEU A 46 5.58 0.86 1.95
C LEU A 46 4.35 1.76 1.85
N VAL A 47 3.32 1.47 2.62
CA VAL A 47 2.04 2.19 2.60
C VAL A 47 1.89 2.97 3.90
N GLU A 48 1.51 4.24 3.78
CA GLU A 48 1.20 5.11 4.92
C GLU A 48 -0.28 5.51 4.86
N LEU A 49 -0.95 5.43 6.02
CA LEU A 49 -2.35 5.81 6.18
C LEU A 49 -2.44 6.98 7.16
N LYS A 50 -3.00 8.10 6.71
CA LYS A 50 -3.44 9.15 7.62
C LYS A 50 -4.59 8.66 8.50
N PRO A 51 -4.81 9.25 9.69
CA PRO A 51 -5.97 8.90 10.52
C PRO A 51 -7.28 8.93 9.72
N GLY A 52 -8.04 7.83 9.78
CA GLY A 52 -9.30 7.66 9.05
C GLY A 52 -9.17 7.07 7.63
N ALA A 53 -7.97 7.00 7.06
CA ALA A 53 -7.76 6.40 5.74
C ALA A 53 -7.73 4.87 5.80
N ALA A 54 -8.30 4.20 4.79
CA ALA A 54 -8.18 2.76 4.60
C ALA A 54 -7.07 2.40 3.59
N SER A 55 -6.53 1.19 3.72
CA SER A 55 -5.55 0.65 2.77
C SER A 55 -6.16 0.31 1.41
N SER A 56 -7.43 -0.08 1.37
CA SER A 56 -8.17 -0.48 0.16
C SER A 56 -9.69 -0.49 0.41
N GLN A 57 -10.47 -0.70 -0.65
CA GLN A 57 -11.82 -1.26 -0.47
C GLN A 57 -11.70 -2.69 0.05
N ARG A 58 -12.61 -3.15 0.91
CA ARG A 58 -12.57 -4.53 1.41
C ARG A 58 -12.69 -5.53 0.26
N HIS A 59 -11.72 -6.42 0.12
CA HIS A 59 -11.63 -7.37 -0.99
C HIS A 59 -10.83 -8.63 -0.60
N TRP A 60 -10.68 -9.53 -1.56
CA TRP A 60 -9.83 -10.71 -1.49
C TRP A 60 -9.28 -11.00 -2.90
N HIS A 61 -8.13 -11.66 -2.96
CA HIS A 61 -7.50 -12.06 -4.22
C HIS A 61 -7.78 -13.54 -4.51
N THR A 62 -8.07 -13.85 -5.78
CA THR A 62 -8.28 -15.23 -6.26
C THR A 62 -6.99 -15.94 -6.67
N HIS A 63 -5.95 -15.18 -7.02
CA HIS A 63 -4.74 -15.70 -7.68
C HIS A 63 -3.43 -15.12 -7.12
N GLU A 64 -3.51 -14.19 -6.18
CA GLU A 64 -2.35 -13.52 -5.60
C GLU A 64 -2.39 -13.72 -4.08
N ASP A 65 -1.28 -14.20 -3.53
CA ASP A 65 -1.07 -14.17 -2.09
C ASP A 65 -0.74 -12.73 -1.66
N GLU A 66 -1.19 -12.33 -0.47
CA GLU A 66 -0.89 -11.02 0.10
C GLU A 66 -0.44 -11.15 1.56
N PHE A 67 0.60 -10.39 1.92
CA PHE A 67 1.14 -10.33 3.27
C PHE A 67 1.32 -8.87 3.70
N VAL A 68 0.90 -8.55 4.92
CA VAL A 68 0.97 -7.21 5.49
C VAL A 68 1.68 -7.24 6.85
N MET A 69 2.61 -6.31 7.04
CA MET A 69 3.30 -6.09 8.32
C MET A 69 3.18 -4.62 8.72
N VAL A 70 2.68 -4.37 9.93
CA VAL A 70 2.67 -3.02 10.52
C VAL A 70 4.08 -2.70 10.98
N VAL A 71 4.65 -1.60 10.46
CA VAL A 71 6.02 -1.16 10.79
C VAL A 71 6.03 -0.05 11.85
N SER A 72 4.95 0.73 11.97
CA SER A 72 4.77 1.78 12.97
C SER A 72 3.30 2.18 13.08
N GLY A 73 2.89 2.68 14.25
CA GLY A 73 1.50 3.06 14.53
C GLY A 73 0.60 1.86 14.83
N GLU A 74 -0.71 2.09 14.82
CA GLU A 74 -1.73 1.08 15.11
C GLU A 74 -2.77 1.07 13.98
N LEU A 75 -3.20 -0.12 13.57
CA LEU A 75 -4.18 -0.32 12.52
C LEU A 75 -5.20 -1.38 12.96
N THR A 76 -6.39 -1.31 12.35
CA THR A 76 -7.43 -2.32 12.52
C THR A 76 -7.58 -3.12 11.24
N LEU A 77 -7.44 -4.45 11.33
CA LEU A 77 -7.81 -5.34 10.24
C LEU A 77 -9.33 -5.54 10.24
N ILE A 78 -10.00 -5.12 9.17
CA ILE A 78 -11.42 -5.36 8.93
C ILE A 78 -11.56 -6.57 8.01
N THR A 79 -12.01 -7.69 8.56
CA THR A 79 -12.20 -8.98 7.86
C THR A 79 -13.62 -9.53 8.10
N GLY A 80 -13.98 -10.64 7.44
CA GLY A 80 -15.26 -11.33 7.57
C GLY A 80 -15.17 -12.80 7.20
#